data_AF-A0A1E7YYQ3-F1
#
_entry.id   AF-A0A1E7YYQ3-F1
#
_cell.length_a   1.000
_cell.length_b   1.000
_cell.length_c   1.000
_cell.angle_alpha   90.00
_cell.angle_beta   90.00
_cell.angle_gamma   90.00
#
_symmetry.space_group_name_H-M   'P 1'
#
loop_
_entity.id
_entity.type
_entity.pdbx_description
1 polymer ?
#
loop_
_entity_poly.entity_id
_entity_poly.type
_entity_poly.pdbx_seq_one_letter_code
_entity_poly.pdbx_strand_id
1 'polypeptide(L)'
;MSVISDKNLHGIPMKPYDMVREGLFVFGGVLVVVVVLAVFWGFPGKKYGPLTIQEVAEKAPVAFLQRTASYFSGTSRLQTYGPPYTDNYNHAQHIGPFCPNCWVGVIYPLNAKVDFVMQPLEQIAALNPVISKYLDTYRSADKRQRAEWDRAYLSALHHAKVVAGKVVLPKGDFGPVPVLMNAMLSFARTGLLEAALTYNTDPSMAPYVTNYTWPLLYLGGPIMNTVAGHFDEKGGEWGMSHMAGPYPGAWWLWPYTFLYQIPAIGNSPNGDLIAFVIFVVMLFTAILLPVIPGLRRIPYVIPIYKIIWRDWYAKYPTGDSSKPARRES
;
A
#
# COMPACT_ATOMS: atom_id res chain seq x y z
N MET A 1 -42.38 23.66 -7.60
CA MET A 1 -41.68 24.13 -6.40
C MET A 1 -42.51 23.77 -5.18
N SER A 2 -41.90 23.55 -4.01
CA SER A 2 -42.64 23.34 -2.76
C SER A 2 -43.33 24.63 -2.33
N VAL A 3 -44.53 24.55 -1.73
CA VAL A 3 -45.26 25.71 -1.16
C VAL A 3 -44.39 26.50 -0.17
N ILE A 4 -43.45 25.83 0.49
CA ILE A 4 -42.49 26.44 1.42
C ILE A 4 -41.44 27.29 0.67
N SER A 5 -40.99 26.84 -0.50
CA SER A 5 -40.06 27.60 -1.35
C SER A 5 -40.72 28.87 -1.88
N ASP A 6 -41.98 28.81 -2.31
CA ASP A 6 -42.68 29.97 -2.87
C ASP A 6 -42.92 31.05 -1.81
N LYS A 7 -43.22 30.65 -0.57
CA LYS A 7 -43.34 31.60 0.57
C LYS A 7 -42.01 32.26 0.92
N ASN A 8 -40.90 31.52 0.88
CA ASN A 8 -39.58 32.02 1.26
C ASN A 8 -38.89 32.84 0.15
N LEU A 9 -39.27 32.65 -1.12
CA LEU A 9 -38.67 33.33 -2.26
C LEU A 9 -39.53 34.49 -2.80
N HIS A 10 -40.63 34.82 -2.11
CA HIS A 10 -41.55 35.88 -2.53
C HIS A 10 -40.87 37.25 -2.53
N GLY A 11 -40.93 37.96 -3.66
CA GLY A 11 -40.29 39.27 -3.85
C GLY A 11 -38.79 39.24 -4.15
N ILE A 12 -38.19 38.05 -4.23
CA ILE A 12 -36.80 37.87 -4.69
C ILE A 12 -36.84 37.69 -6.22
N PRO A 13 -36.15 38.54 -7.01
CA PRO A 13 -36.09 38.36 -8.45
C PRO A 13 -35.35 37.06 -8.79
N MET A 14 -36.11 36.05 -9.24
CA MET A 14 -35.57 34.76 -9.68
C MET A 14 -35.37 34.77 -11.19
N LYS A 15 -34.19 34.36 -11.65
CA LYS A 15 -33.93 34.11 -13.08
C LYS A 15 -34.25 32.64 -13.39
N PRO A 16 -34.93 32.31 -14.50
CA PRO A 16 -35.04 30.91 -14.93
C PRO A 16 -33.62 30.35 -15.13
N TYR A 17 -33.27 29.36 -14.32
CA TYR A 17 -31.95 28.72 -14.31
C TYR A 17 -32.12 27.26 -14.73
N ASP A 18 -31.64 26.94 -15.92
CA ASP A 18 -31.64 25.57 -16.44
C ASP A 18 -30.38 24.85 -15.94
N MET A 19 -30.54 24.10 -14.85
CA MET A 19 -29.44 23.37 -14.23
C MET A 19 -28.80 22.34 -15.18
N VAL A 20 -29.56 21.78 -16.13
CA VAL A 20 -29.03 20.79 -17.08
C VAL A 20 -28.17 21.46 -18.13
N ARG A 21 -28.66 22.57 -18.71
CA ARG A 21 -27.91 23.34 -19.71
C ARG A 21 -26.62 23.92 -19.14
N GLU A 22 -26.71 24.62 -18.01
CA GLU A 22 -25.52 25.20 -17.35
C GLU A 22 -24.58 24.11 -16.84
N GLY A 23 -25.14 23.02 -16.31
CA GLY A 23 -24.38 21.83 -15.94
C GLY A 23 -23.57 21.28 -17.12
N LEU A 24 -24.20 21.08 -18.28
CA LEU A 24 -23.51 20.59 -19.49
C LEU A 24 -22.40 21.53 -19.97
N PHE A 25 -22.61 22.85 -19.92
CA PHE A 25 -21.55 23.80 -20.28
C PHE A 25 -20.38 23.76 -19.31
N VAL A 26 -20.65 23.72 -18.00
CA VAL A 26 -19.60 23.62 -16.97
C VAL A 26 -18.87 22.29 -17.08
N PHE A 27 -19.59 21.16 -17.18
CA PHE A 27 -18.99 19.84 -17.37
C PHE A 27 -18.18 19.76 -18.66
N GLY A 28 -18.69 20.28 -19.76
CA GLY A 28 -17.97 20.34 -21.03
C GLY A 28 -16.70 21.17 -20.93
N GLY A 29 -16.78 22.35 -20.32
CA GLY A 29 -15.61 23.20 -20.07
C GLY A 29 -14.57 22.53 -19.18
N VAL A 30 -14.99 21.95 -18.04
CA VAL A 30 -14.11 21.21 -17.14
C VAL A 30 -13.49 20.00 -17.83
N LEU A 31 -14.25 19.26 -18.65
CA LEU A 31 -13.74 18.14 -19.42
C LEU A 31 -12.66 18.59 -20.41
N VAL A 32 -12.90 19.68 -21.14
CA VAL A 32 -11.89 20.25 -22.06
C VAL A 32 -10.64 20.65 -21.29
N VAL A 33 -10.78 21.33 -20.15
CA VAL A 33 -9.65 21.68 -19.28
C VAL A 33 -8.91 20.41 -18.86
N VAL A 34 -9.59 19.41 -18.31
CA VAL A 34 -8.98 18.15 -17.87
C VAL A 34 -8.24 17.44 -19.01
N VAL A 35 -8.82 17.38 -20.22
CA VAL A 35 -8.17 16.77 -21.39
C VAL A 35 -6.92 17.56 -21.80
N VAL A 36 -7.01 18.89 -21.85
CA VAL A 36 -5.85 19.76 -22.14
C VAL A 36 -4.75 19.53 -21.09
N LEU A 37 -5.09 19.59 -19.81
CA LEU A 37 -4.14 19.34 -18.73
C LEU A 37 -3.53 17.93 -18.81
N ALA A 38 -4.34 16.91 -19.11
CA ALA A 38 -3.86 15.54 -19.27
C ALA A 38 -2.95 15.35 -20.49
N VAL A 39 -3.19 16.06 -21.60
CA VAL A 39 -2.32 16.03 -22.78
C VAL A 39 -0.97 16.70 -22.50
N PHE A 40 -0.98 17.87 -21.87
CA PHE A 40 0.25 18.65 -21.61
C PHE A 40 1.07 18.10 -20.43
N TRP A 41 0.43 17.69 -19.33
CA TRP A 41 1.14 17.14 -18.18
C TRP A 41 1.33 15.61 -18.25
N GLY A 42 0.49 14.90 -18.99
CA GLY A 42 0.52 13.44 -19.08
C GLY A 42 0.21 12.76 -17.75
N PHE A 43 0.02 11.43 -17.80
CA PHE A 43 0.10 10.61 -16.60
C PHE A 43 1.57 10.18 -16.38
N PRO A 44 2.15 10.39 -15.18
CA PRO A 44 3.51 9.95 -14.83
C PRO A 44 3.83 8.50 -15.20
N GLY A 45 2.85 7.61 -15.04
CA GLY A 45 3.00 6.16 -15.16
C GLY A 45 3.37 5.67 -16.55
N LYS A 46 3.49 6.54 -17.56
CA LYS A 46 4.10 6.15 -18.85
C LYS A 46 5.59 5.81 -18.72
N LYS A 47 6.30 6.32 -17.71
CA LYS A 47 7.74 6.10 -17.52
C LYS A 47 8.08 5.01 -16.51
N TYR A 48 7.14 4.67 -15.61
CA TYR A 48 7.38 3.75 -14.51
C TYR A 48 6.35 2.61 -14.59
N GLY A 49 6.80 1.42 -14.98
CA GLY A 49 6.00 0.21 -14.95
C GLY A 49 5.90 -0.36 -13.52
N PRO A 50 4.96 -1.30 -13.27
CA PRO A 50 4.94 -2.03 -12.01
C PRO A 50 6.24 -2.82 -11.85
N LEU A 51 6.79 -2.84 -10.63
CA LEU A 51 7.92 -3.68 -10.30
C LEU A 51 7.52 -5.16 -10.43
N THR A 52 8.17 -5.90 -11.32
CA THR A 52 7.89 -7.32 -11.52
C THR A 52 8.98 -8.20 -10.90
N ILE A 53 8.63 -9.46 -10.59
CA ILE A 53 9.60 -10.43 -10.09
C ILE A 53 10.69 -10.71 -11.14
N GLN A 54 10.31 -10.72 -12.43
CA GLN A 54 11.25 -10.87 -13.54
C GLN A 54 12.30 -9.76 -13.55
N GLU A 55 11.86 -8.50 -13.45
CA GLU A 55 12.76 -7.35 -13.47
C GLU A 55 13.78 -7.43 -12.33
N VAL A 56 13.35 -7.82 -11.13
CA VAL A 56 14.24 -7.99 -9.98
C VAL A 56 15.23 -9.14 -10.21
N ALA A 57 14.79 -10.26 -10.78
CA ALA A 57 15.65 -11.40 -11.08
C ALA A 57 16.69 -11.12 -12.20
N GLU A 58 16.37 -10.20 -13.10
CA GLU A 58 17.29 -9.74 -14.16
C GLU A 58 18.27 -8.69 -13.64
N LYS A 59 17.77 -7.62 -13.01
CA LYS A 59 18.57 -6.44 -12.61
C LYS A 59 19.27 -6.61 -11.26
N ALA A 60 18.68 -7.36 -10.34
CA ALA A 60 19.18 -7.56 -8.98
C ALA A 60 19.14 -9.04 -8.54
N PRO A 61 19.81 -9.96 -9.26
CA PRO A 61 19.69 -11.40 -9.03
C PRO A 61 20.15 -11.83 -7.63
N VAL A 62 21.12 -11.14 -7.02
CA VAL A 62 21.55 -11.42 -5.64
C VAL A 62 20.45 -11.04 -4.64
N ALA A 63 19.79 -9.89 -4.82
CA ALA A 63 18.68 -9.47 -3.96
C ALA A 63 17.47 -10.41 -4.10
N PHE A 64 17.16 -10.85 -5.32
CA PHE A 64 16.17 -11.90 -5.57
C PHE A 64 16.51 -13.17 -4.78
N LEU A 65 17.73 -13.71 -4.96
CA LEU A 65 18.15 -14.94 -4.31
C LEU A 65 18.19 -14.82 -2.77
N GLN A 66 18.64 -13.69 -2.23
CA GLN A 66 18.58 -13.42 -0.79
C GLN A 66 17.15 -13.45 -0.29
N ARG A 67 16.20 -12.87 -1.03
CA ARG A 67 14.79 -12.89 -0.67
C ARG A 67 14.20 -14.29 -0.74
N THR A 68 14.38 -15.01 -1.86
CA THR A 68 13.91 -16.38 -2.04
C THR A 68 14.50 -17.32 -0.98
N ALA A 69 15.80 -17.21 -0.71
CA ALA A 69 16.47 -18.02 0.30
C ALA A 69 15.98 -17.70 1.72
N SER A 70 15.62 -16.45 2.03
CA SER A 70 15.03 -16.09 3.33
C SER A 70 13.64 -16.71 3.53
N TYR A 71 12.87 -16.88 2.47
CA TYR A 71 11.61 -17.64 2.53
C TYR A 71 11.87 -19.13 2.69
N PHE A 72 12.82 -19.67 1.92
CA PHE A 72 13.17 -21.08 1.93
C PHE A 72 13.73 -21.56 3.28
N SER A 73 14.60 -20.77 3.90
CA SER A 73 15.19 -21.05 5.22
C SER A 73 14.21 -20.87 6.38
N GLY A 74 13.13 -20.11 6.14
CA GLY A 74 12.17 -19.70 7.14
C GLY A 74 12.57 -18.52 8.03
N THR A 75 13.56 -17.73 7.60
CA THR A 75 14.04 -16.56 8.35
C THR A 75 13.36 -15.25 7.94
N SER A 76 12.50 -15.27 6.93
CA SER A 76 11.77 -14.08 6.47
C SER A 76 10.75 -13.58 7.50
N ARG A 77 10.66 -12.26 7.67
CA ARG A 77 9.68 -11.60 8.56
C ARG A 77 8.23 -11.99 8.27
N LEU A 78 7.91 -12.42 7.05
CA LEU A 78 6.57 -12.89 6.70
C LEU A 78 6.17 -14.15 7.47
N GLN A 79 7.12 -15.03 7.82
CA GLN A 79 6.83 -16.22 8.61
C GLN A 79 6.59 -15.91 10.10
N THR A 80 7.09 -14.77 10.56
CA THR A 80 6.93 -14.29 11.94
C THR A 80 6.08 -13.03 11.99
N TYR A 81 5.21 -12.76 11.00
CA TYR A 81 4.49 -11.49 10.95
C TYR A 81 3.37 -11.41 12.00
N GLY A 82 2.70 -12.53 12.27
CA GLY A 82 1.45 -12.57 13.04
C GLY A 82 0.21 -12.48 12.16
N PRO A 83 -0.99 -12.33 12.76
CA PRO A 83 -2.22 -12.18 12.00
C PRO A 83 -2.17 -10.98 11.03
N PRO A 84 -2.71 -11.08 9.80
CA PRO A 84 -3.64 -12.12 9.34
C PRO A 84 -2.98 -13.37 8.71
N TYR A 85 -1.64 -13.46 8.70
CA TYR A 85 -0.91 -14.47 7.94
C TYR A 85 -0.48 -15.68 8.76
N THR A 86 -0.01 -15.45 9.99
CA THR A 86 0.49 -16.49 10.88
C THR A 86 -0.09 -16.35 12.28
N ASP A 87 -0.07 -17.41 13.07
CA ASP A 87 -0.59 -17.46 14.44
C ASP A 87 0.38 -16.87 15.50
N ASN A 88 1.36 -16.06 15.07
CA ASN A 88 2.31 -15.42 15.97
C ASN A 88 1.75 -14.10 16.54
N TYR A 89 0.89 -14.20 17.56
CA TYR A 89 0.27 -13.06 18.21
C TYR A 89 1.26 -12.13 18.94
N ASN A 90 2.45 -12.63 19.32
CA ASN A 90 3.48 -11.80 19.97
C ASN A 90 4.02 -10.70 19.03
N HIS A 91 3.87 -10.88 17.72
CA HIS A 91 4.32 -9.93 16.71
C HIS A 91 3.16 -9.11 16.12
N ALA A 92 1.92 -9.34 16.58
CA ALA A 92 0.77 -8.58 16.16
C ALA A 92 0.90 -7.12 16.62
N GLN A 93 0.46 -6.16 15.80
CA GLN A 93 0.44 -4.76 16.19
C GLN A 93 -0.55 -4.53 17.35
N HIS A 94 -0.11 -3.84 18.40
CA HIS A 94 -0.91 -3.59 19.60
C HIS A 94 -0.63 -2.22 20.25
N ILE A 95 -1.64 -1.68 20.95
CA ILE A 95 -1.53 -0.50 21.81
C ILE A 95 -2.06 -0.88 23.20
N GLY A 96 -1.15 -1.21 24.13
CA GLY A 96 -1.54 -1.79 25.41
C GLY A 96 -2.38 -3.08 25.19
N PRO A 97 -3.61 -3.19 25.74
CA PRO A 97 -4.47 -4.35 25.54
C PRO A 97 -5.23 -4.35 24.19
N PHE A 98 -5.16 -3.26 23.42
CA PHE A 98 -5.85 -3.15 22.14
C PHE A 98 -5.04 -3.82 21.03
N CYS A 99 -5.52 -4.96 20.54
CA CYS A 99 -4.93 -5.69 19.41
C CYS A 99 -6.04 -6.14 18.43
N PRO A 100 -6.42 -5.29 17.46
CA PRO A 100 -7.46 -5.64 16.48
C PRO A 100 -7.14 -6.89 15.68
N ASN A 101 -5.88 -7.05 15.27
CA ASN A 101 -5.43 -8.21 14.49
C ASN A 101 -5.54 -9.50 15.30
N CYS A 102 -5.41 -9.45 16.62
CA CYS A 102 -5.59 -10.60 17.50
C CYS A 102 -7.06 -11.06 17.56
N TRP A 103 -8.02 -10.15 17.39
CA TRP A 103 -9.45 -10.47 17.42
C TRP A 103 -9.93 -11.14 16.14
N VAL A 104 -9.39 -10.70 15.00
CA VAL A 104 -9.70 -11.28 13.69
C VAL A 104 -8.98 -12.61 13.48
N GLY A 105 -7.73 -12.71 13.97
CA GLY A 105 -6.91 -13.91 13.83
C GLY A 105 -6.42 -14.11 12.39
N VAL A 106 -6.08 -15.37 12.07
CA VAL A 106 -5.51 -15.75 10.76
C VAL A 106 -6.63 -15.93 9.74
N ILE A 107 -6.70 -15.01 8.77
CA ILE A 107 -7.69 -15.04 7.67
C ILE A 107 -7.06 -15.25 6.30
N TYR A 108 -5.74 -15.08 6.17
CA TYR A 108 -4.99 -15.33 4.95
C TYR A 108 -3.75 -16.18 5.29
N PRO A 109 -3.92 -17.46 5.64
CA PRO A 109 -2.80 -18.29 6.07
C PRO A 109 -1.71 -18.32 5.00
N LEU A 110 -0.47 -18.07 5.41
CA LEU A 110 0.68 -18.01 4.52
C LEU A 110 1.86 -18.77 5.10
N ASN A 111 2.36 -19.75 4.37
CA ASN A 111 3.63 -20.40 4.61
C ASN A 111 4.61 -20.02 3.50
N ALA A 112 5.36 -18.93 3.70
CA ALA A 112 6.26 -18.42 2.67
C ALA A 112 7.29 -19.45 2.17
N LYS A 113 7.71 -20.43 2.98
CA LYS A 113 8.59 -21.51 2.50
C LYS A 113 7.87 -22.36 1.46
N VAL A 114 6.64 -22.77 1.75
CA VAL A 114 5.84 -23.63 0.88
C VAL A 114 5.34 -22.84 -0.32
N ASP A 115 4.57 -21.78 -0.07
CA ASP A 115 3.80 -21.06 -1.08
C ASP A 115 4.68 -20.30 -2.06
N PHE A 116 5.79 -19.71 -1.59
CA PHE A 116 6.66 -18.88 -2.44
C PHE A 116 7.85 -19.63 -3.03
N VAL A 117 8.19 -20.81 -2.51
CA VAL A 117 9.40 -21.52 -2.93
C VAL A 117 9.16 -22.98 -3.24
N MET A 118 8.65 -23.78 -2.30
CA MET A 118 8.51 -25.23 -2.53
C MET A 118 7.49 -25.53 -3.62
N GLN A 119 6.32 -24.88 -3.64
CA GLN A 119 5.31 -25.09 -4.68
C GLN A 119 5.82 -24.67 -6.07
N PRO A 120 6.41 -23.47 -6.27
CA PRO A 120 7.07 -23.15 -7.54
C PRO A 120 8.16 -24.15 -7.94
N LEU A 121 8.96 -24.63 -6.99
CA LEU A 121 9.98 -25.67 -7.27
C LEU A 121 9.35 -27.00 -7.70
N GLU A 122 8.22 -27.40 -7.11
CA GLU A 122 7.46 -28.59 -7.53
C GLU A 122 6.92 -28.44 -8.96
N GLN A 123 6.41 -27.26 -9.32
CA GLN A 123 5.97 -26.98 -10.69
C GLN A 123 7.14 -27.09 -11.69
N ILE A 124 8.32 -26.58 -11.34
CA ILE A 124 9.53 -26.74 -12.16
C ILE A 124 9.93 -28.23 -12.22
N ALA A 125 9.89 -28.94 -11.09
CA ALA A 125 10.27 -30.35 -10.99
C ALA A 125 9.37 -31.26 -11.84
N ALA A 126 8.09 -30.92 -11.99
CA ALA A 126 7.16 -31.64 -12.86
C ALA A 126 7.61 -31.64 -14.34
N LEU A 127 8.38 -30.64 -14.76
CA LEU A 127 8.91 -30.50 -16.12
C LEU A 127 10.41 -30.82 -16.21
N ASN A 128 11.11 -30.88 -15.08
CA ASN A 128 12.56 -31.04 -15.03
C ASN A 128 12.98 -32.11 -13.98
N PRO A 129 13.28 -33.35 -14.42
CA PRO A 129 13.68 -34.44 -13.54
C PRO A 129 14.94 -34.16 -12.71
N VAL A 130 15.85 -33.30 -13.20
CA VAL A 130 17.05 -32.91 -12.46
C VAL A 130 16.65 -32.14 -11.20
N ILE A 131 15.74 -31.17 -11.32
CA ILE A 131 15.25 -30.40 -10.18
C ILE A 131 14.47 -31.28 -9.21
N SER A 132 13.68 -32.24 -9.71
CA SER A 132 13.00 -33.23 -8.87
C SER A 132 13.97 -33.97 -7.96
N LYS A 133 15.09 -34.49 -8.50
CA LYS A 133 16.10 -35.20 -7.71
C LYS A 133 16.72 -34.36 -6.60
N TYR A 134 17.04 -33.10 -6.89
CA TYR A 134 17.59 -32.19 -5.87
C TYR A 134 16.56 -31.81 -4.81
N LEU A 135 15.29 -31.67 -5.21
CA LEU A 135 14.19 -31.43 -4.29
C LEU A 135 13.99 -32.63 -3.35
N ASP A 136 14.04 -33.85 -3.88
CA ASP A 136 13.97 -35.09 -3.10
C ASP A 136 15.15 -35.20 -2.13
N THR A 137 16.37 -34.90 -2.60
CA THR A 137 17.58 -34.88 -1.75
C THR A 137 17.42 -33.91 -0.57
N TYR A 138 16.84 -32.73 -0.81
CA TYR A 138 16.57 -31.76 0.26
C TYR A 138 15.49 -32.27 1.22
N ARG A 139 14.43 -32.90 0.71
CA ARG A 139 13.32 -33.45 1.52
C ARG A 139 13.74 -34.66 2.35
N SER A 140 14.62 -35.50 1.82
CA SER A 140 15.12 -36.70 2.52
C SER A 140 16.15 -36.38 3.61
N ALA A 141 16.84 -35.24 3.50
CA ALA A 141 17.78 -34.79 4.53
C ALA A 141 17.07 -34.51 5.86
N ASP A 142 17.78 -34.65 6.98
CA ASP A 142 17.21 -34.31 8.29
C ASP A 142 17.04 -32.79 8.46
N LYS A 143 16.24 -32.39 9.47
CA LYS A 143 15.94 -30.97 9.71
C LYS A 143 17.18 -30.14 10.04
N ARG A 144 18.18 -30.71 10.73
CA ARG A 144 19.40 -30.01 11.12
C ARG A 144 20.29 -29.80 9.91
N GLN A 145 20.47 -30.81 9.08
CA GLN A 145 21.23 -30.73 7.83
C GLN A 145 20.63 -29.70 6.86
N ARG A 146 19.30 -29.70 6.68
CA ARG A 146 18.62 -28.66 5.89
C ARG A 146 18.89 -27.26 6.42
N ALA A 147 18.75 -27.06 7.74
CA ALA A 147 18.99 -25.76 8.36
C ALA A 147 20.45 -25.30 8.22
N GLU A 148 21.41 -26.24 8.26
CA GLU A 148 22.83 -25.95 8.04
C GLU A 148 23.10 -25.51 6.60
N TRP A 149 22.58 -26.23 5.60
CA TRP A 149 22.66 -25.84 4.20
C TRP A 149 22.01 -24.49 3.93
N ASP A 150 20.81 -24.24 4.45
CA ASP A 150 20.06 -23.00 4.25
C ASP A 150 20.83 -21.80 4.84
N ARG A 151 21.39 -21.94 6.05
CA ARG A 151 22.18 -20.88 6.71
C ARG A 151 23.51 -20.65 6.00
N ALA A 152 24.21 -21.72 5.61
CA ALA A 152 25.47 -21.63 4.89
C ALA A 152 25.27 -20.90 3.55
N TYR A 153 24.20 -21.25 2.83
CA TYR A 153 23.84 -20.61 1.57
C TYR A 153 23.49 -19.12 1.75
N LEU A 154 22.66 -18.78 2.74
CA LEU A 154 22.33 -17.38 3.05
C LEU A 154 23.57 -16.55 3.41
N SER A 155 24.47 -17.10 4.23
CA SER A 155 25.74 -16.46 4.59
C SER A 155 26.64 -16.24 3.36
N ALA A 156 26.73 -17.25 2.48
CA ALA A 156 27.48 -17.16 1.24
C ALA A 156 26.92 -16.11 0.27
N LEU A 157 25.59 -15.93 0.23
CA LEU A 157 24.93 -14.93 -0.61
C LEU A 157 25.31 -13.48 -0.28
N HIS A 158 25.68 -13.17 0.96
CA HIS A 158 26.17 -11.84 1.33
C HIS A 158 27.51 -11.49 0.67
N HIS A 159 28.26 -12.50 0.23
CA HIS A 159 29.57 -12.36 -0.41
C HIS A 159 29.53 -12.79 -1.89
N ALA A 160 28.34 -13.00 -2.44
CA ALA A 160 28.16 -13.43 -3.82
C ALA A 160 28.50 -12.33 -4.81
N LYS A 161 28.97 -12.73 -5.99
CA LYS A 161 29.28 -11.82 -7.09
C LYS A 161 28.47 -12.20 -8.33
N VAL A 162 28.12 -11.20 -9.13
CA VAL A 162 27.48 -11.45 -10.43
C VAL A 162 28.57 -11.45 -11.50
N VAL A 163 28.76 -12.59 -12.18
CA VAL A 163 29.72 -12.74 -13.28
C VAL A 163 28.96 -13.24 -14.50
N ALA A 164 28.99 -12.48 -15.60
CA ALA A 164 28.29 -12.80 -16.84
C ALA A 164 26.78 -13.16 -16.61
N GLY A 165 26.10 -12.38 -15.76
CA GLY A 165 24.68 -12.59 -15.45
C GLY A 165 24.37 -13.80 -14.54
N LYS A 166 25.39 -14.51 -14.06
CA LYS A 166 25.25 -15.63 -13.12
C LYS A 166 25.72 -15.23 -11.73
N VAL A 167 25.00 -15.68 -10.70
CA VAL A 167 25.40 -15.47 -9.31
C VAL A 167 26.42 -16.54 -8.93
N VAL A 168 27.62 -16.10 -8.57
CA VAL A 168 28.73 -16.95 -8.14
C VAL A 168 28.89 -16.80 -6.64
N LEU A 169 28.80 -17.94 -5.94
CA LEU A 169 28.96 -18.02 -4.49
C LEU A 169 30.42 -18.32 -4.12
N PRO A 170 30.86 -17.91 -2.93
CA PRO A 170 32.06 -18.47 -2.30
C PRO A 170 31.99 -20.01 -2.20
N LYS A 171 33.15 -20.65 -2.11
CA LYS A 171 33.24 -22.10 -1.90
C LYS A 171 32.64 -22.46 -0.54
N GLY A 172 31.77 -23.47 -0.51
CA GLY A 172 31.17 -24.00 0.71
C GLY A 172 30.32 -25.23 0.40
N ASP A 173 29.90 -25.94 1.45
CA ASP A 173 28.89 -26.99 1.33
C ASP A 173 27.51 -26.41 1.61
N PHE A 174 26.65 -26.48 0.61
CA PHE A 174 25.29 -25.95 0.63
C PHE A 174 24.26 -27.02 0.25
N GLY A 175 24.70 -28.29 0.12
CA GLY A 175 23.86 -29.38 -0.37
C GLY A 175 23.15 -29.04 -1.70
N PRO A 176 21.84 -29.34 -1.82
CA PRO A 176 21.07 -29.09 -3.04
C PRO A 176 20.59 -27.62 -3.19
N VAL A 177 20.77 -26.78 -2.17
CA VAL A 177 20.18 -25.42 -2.11
C VAL A 177 20.59 -24.54 -3.30
N PRO A 178 21.86 -24.48 -3.74
CA PRO A 178 22.24 -23.65 -4.88
C PRO A 178 21.53 -24.03 -6.18
N VAL A 179 21.26 -25.33 -6.38
CA VAL A 179 20.57 -25.80 -7.59
C VAL A 179 19.10 -25.40 -7.56
N LEU A 180 18.43 -25.57 -6.42
CA LEU A 180 17.04 -25.16 -6.22
C LEU A 180 16.88 -23.65 -6.37
N MET A 181 17.80 -22.87 -5.79
CA MET A 181 17.76 -21.42 -5.86
C MET A 181 18.05 -20.89 -7.28
N ASN A 182 18.97 -21.52 -8.01
CA ASN A 182 19.20 -21.19 -9.42
C ASN A 182 18.01 -21.56 -10.32
N ALA A 183 17.27 -22.63 -9.99
CA ALA A 183 16.03 -22.97 -10.67
C ALA A 183 14.97 -21.87 -10.46
N MET A 184 14.79 -21.41 -9.22
CA MET A 184 13.91 -20.27 -8.92
C MET A 184 14.31 -18.99 -9.64
N LEU A 185 15.62 -18.67 -9.67
CA LEU A 185 16.12 -17.49 -10.39
C LEU A 185 15.86 -17.59 -11.90
N SER A 186 16.06 -18.77 -12.48
CA SER A 186 15.79 -18.99 -13.90
C SER A 186 14.30 -18.90 -14.21
N PHE A 187 13.45 -19.44 -13.33
CA PHE A 187 12.00 -19.38 -13.45
C PHE A 187 11.45 -17.95 -13.27
N ALA A 188 12.09 -17.14 -12.44
CA ALA A 188 11.78 -15.73 -12.31
C ALA A 188 12.16 -14.94 -13.57
N ARG A 189 13.34 -15.20 -14.14
CA ARG A 189 13.82 -14.53 -15.38
C ARG A 189 12.96 -14.80 -16.61
N THR A 190 12.17 -15.88 -16.63
CA THR A 190 11.20 -16.11 -17.71
C THR A 190 9.88 -15.37 -17.51
N GLY A 191 9.67 -14.72 -16.36
CA GLY A 191 8.37 -14.13 -15.96
C GLY A 191 7.35 -15.14 -15.45
N LEU A 192 7.63 -16.44 -15.53
CA LEU A 192 6.68 -17.50 -15.16
C LEU A 192 6.48 -17.65 -13.65
N LEU A 193 7.47 -17.26 -12.82
CA LEU A 193 7.31 -17.31 -11.36
C LEU A 193 6.15 -16.45 -10.87
N GLU A 194 5.94 -15.28 -11.47
CA GLU A 194 4.84 -14.41 -11.06
C GLU A 194 3.48 -15.04 -11.37
N ALA A 195 3.34 -15.63 -12.57
CA ALA A 195 2.15 -16.39 -12.96
C ALA A 195 1.94 -17.63 -12.08
N ALA A 196 3.00 -18.33 -11.70
CA ALA A 196 2.93 -19.48 -10.80
C ALA A 196 2.43 -19.11 -9.40
N LEU A 197 2.91 -17.99 -8.84
CA LEU A 197 2.47 -17.49 -7.54
C LEU A 197 1.00 -17.05 -7.60
N THR A 198 0.58 -16.37 -8.66
CA THR A 198 -0.83 -15.99 -8.87
C THR A 198 -1.71 -17.23 -8.99
N TYR A 199 -1.31 -18.22 -9.80
CA TYR A 199 -2.02 -19.49 -9.94
C TYR A 199 -2.21 -20.20 -8.59
N ASN A 200 -1.16 -20.24 -7.75
CA ASN A 200 -1.23 -20.94 -6.47
C ASN A 200 -2.16 -20.28 -5.44
N THR A 201 -2.55 -19.00 -5.62
CA THR A 201 -3.53 -18.37 -4.73
C THR A 201 -4.92 -18.99 -4.85
N ASP A 202 -5.32 -19.38 -6.06
CA ASP A 202 -6.56 -20.11 -6.31
C ASP A 202 -6.46 -20.88 -7.65
N PRO A 203 -5.96 -22.13 -7.61
CA PRO A 203 -5.85 -22.97 -8.80
C PRO A 203 -7.19 -23.21 -9.53
N SER A 204 -8.32 -23.14 -8.82
CA SER A 204 -9.65 -23.42 -9.39
C SER A 204 -10.13 -22.32 -10.34
N MET A 205 -9.61 -21.10 -10.18
CA MET A 205 -9.94 -19.96 -11.02
C MET A 205 -8.97 -19.78 -12.20
N ALA A 206 -7.99 -20.67 -12.37
CA ALA A 206 -7.05 -20.59 -13.48
C ALA A 206 -7.75 -20.75 -14.84
N PRO A 207 -7.39 -19.94 -15.87
CA PRO A 207 -6.35 -18.91 -15.90
C PRO A 207 -6.80 -17.50 -15.47
N TYR A 208 -8.03 -17.32 -14.99
CA TYR A 208 -8.66 -16.03 -14.67
C TYR A 208 -8.43 -15.57 -13.21
N VAL A 209 -7.36 -16.03 -12.56
CA VAL A 209 -7.05 -15.65 -11.19
C VAL A 209 -6.62 -14.18 -11.14
N THR A 210 -7.33 -13.37 -10.38
CA THR A 210 -7.02 -11.93 -10.20
C THR A 210 -6.45 -11.61 -8.81
N ASN A 211 -6.09 -12.63 -8.03
CA ASN A 211 -5.49 -12.46 -6.72
C ASN A 211 -3.96 -12.41 -6.83
N TYR A 212 -3.41 -11.19 -6.82
CA TYR A 212 -1.96 -10.93 -6.91
C TYR A 212 -1.28 -10.79 -5.55
N THR A 213 -1.94 -11.22 -4.47
CA THR A 213 -1.41 -11.07 -3.10
C THR A 213 -0.05 -11.74 -2.93
N TRP A 214 0.14 -12.95 -3.46
CA TRP A 214 1.40 -13.68 -3.32
C TRP A 214 2.56 -13.05 -4.09
N PRO A 215 2.42 -12.69 -5.38
CA PRO A 215 3.40 -11.87 -6.08
C PRO A 215 3.80 -10.59 -5.34
N LEU A 216 2.81 -9.84 -4.82
CA LEU A 216 3.06 -8.60 -4.09
C LEU A 216 3.86 -8.85 -2.81
N LEU A 217 3.45 -9.84 -2.00
CA LEU A 217 4.15 -10.21 -0.77
C LEU A 217 5.55 -10.76 -1.04
N TYR A 218 5.75 -11.46 -2.17
CA TYR A 218 7.05 -11.99 -2.58
C TYR A 218 8.12 -10.90 -2.65
N LEU A 219 7.78 -9.77 -3.27
CA LEU A 219 8.67 -8.60 -3.44
C LEU A 219 8.81 -7.74 -2.17
N GLY A 220 7.98 -7.96 -1.16
CA GLY A 220 7.98 -7.21 0.09
C GLY A 220 9.33 -7.17 0.81
N GLY A 221 9.49 -6.19 1.71
CA GLY A 221 10.70 -6.06 2.53
C GLY A 221 11.84 -5.34 1.79
N PRO A 222 13.10 -5.85 1.80
CA PRO A 222 14.26 -5.10 1.29
C PRO A 222 14.19 -4.67 -0.17
N ILE A 223 13.59 -5.49 -1.04
CA ILE A 223 13.45 -5.18 -2.48
C ILE A 223 12.55 -3.95 -2.64
N MET A 224 11.31 -4.02 -2.16
CA MET A 224 10.39 -2.87 -2.21
C MET A 224 10.91 -1.66 -1.43
N ASN A 225 11.63 -1.83 -0.31
CA ASN A 225 12.21 -0.71 0.43
C ASN A 225 13.29 0.03 -0.38
N THR A 226 14.11 -0.72 -1.12
CA THR A 226 15.12 -0.15 -2.02
C THR A 226 14.47 0.65 -3.14
N VAL A 227 13.42 0.10 -3.77
CA VAL A 227 12.68 0.77 -4.83
C VAL A 227 11.92 1.99 -4.31
N ALA A 228 11.25 1.87 -3.17
CA ALA A 228 10.56 2.99 -2.53
C ALA A 228 11.52 4.14 -2.20
N GLY A 229 12.74 3.83 -1.71
CA GLY A 229 13.76 4.85 -1.45
C GLY A 229 14.33 5.50 -2.71
N HIS A 230 14.18 4.90 -3.90
CA HIS A 230 14.54 5.55 -5.15
C HIS A 230 13.50 6.60 -5.57
N PHE A 231 12.23 6.41 -5.17
CA PHE A 231 11.10 7.27 -5.52
C PHE A 231 10.68 8.22 -4.40
N ASP A 232 11.44 8.31 -3.31
CA ASP A 232 11.09 9.08 -2.11
C ASP A 232 9.73 8.65 -1.52
N GLU A 233 9.44 7.35 -1.57
CA GLU A 233 8.17 6.75 -1.17
C GLU A 233 8.21 6.10 0.23
N LYS A 234 9.27 6.33 1.03
CA LYS A 234 9.28 5.84 2.42
C LYS A 234 8.38 6.71 3.30
N GLY A 235 7.97 6.17 4.45
CA GLY A 235 7.14 6.90 5.42
C GLY A 235 7.74 8.25 5.86
N GLY A 236 9.06 8.29 6.11
CA GLY A 236 9.77 9.53 6.43
C GLY A 236 9.85 10.53 5.26
N GLU A 237 9.74 10.05 4.02
CA GLU A 237 9.80 10.84 2.78
C GLU A 237 8.40 11.28 2.32
N TRP A 238 7.40 11.18 3.20
CA TRP A 238 5.99 11.46 2.88
C TRP A 238 5.40 10.53 1.81
N GLY A 239 5.91 9.30 1.71
CA GLY A 239 5.62 8.41 0.59
C GLY A 239 4.16 8.08 0.31
N MET A 240 3.30 7.99 1.34
CA MET A 240 1.85 7.80 1.13
C MET A 240 1.19 8.93 0.35
N SER A 241 1.83 10.09 0.33
CA SER A 241 1.34 11.31 -0.31
C SER A 241 2.09 11.67 -1.58
N HIS A 242 3.16 10.93 -1.88
CA HIS A 242 3.91 11.02 -3.12
C HIS A 242 3.42 9.96 -4.11
N MET A 243 3.72 10.19 -5.39
CA MET A 243 3.71 9.17 -6.42
C MET A 243 5.09 9.17 -7.05
N ALA A 244 5.53 8.06 -7.63
CA ALA A 244 6.76 7.98 -8.40
C ALA A 244 6.96 9.20 -9.35
N GLY A 245 7.96 10.03 -9.04
CA GLY A 245 8.31 11.24 -9.77
C GLY A 245 7.74 12.55 -9.19
N PRO A 246 7.90 13.70 -9.89
CA PRO A 246 7.59 15.03 -9.36
C PRO A 246 6.09 15.40 -9.43
N TYR A 247 5.20 14.42 -9.32
CA TYR A 247 3.76 14.62 -9.52
C TYR A 247 3.02 14.71 -8.18
N PRO A 248 1.99 15.55 -8.08
CA PRO A 248 1.20 15.66 -6.85
C PRO A 248 0.50 14.33 -6.59
N GLY A 249 0.87 13.64 -5.51
CA GLY A 249 0.23 12.41 -5.07
C GLY A 249 -1.06 12.67 -4.28
N ALA A 250 -1.41 11.73 -3.39
CA ALA A 250 -2.60 11.80 -2.56
C ALA A 250 -2.46 12.86 -1.44
N TRP A 251 -2.48 14.14 -1.80
CA TRP A 251 -2.27 15.27 -0.88
C TRP A 251 -3.26 15.29 0.29
N TRP A 252 -4.45 14.73 0.12
CA TRP A 252 -5.43 14.58 1.21
C TRP A 252 -4.98 13.62 2.32
N LEU A 253 -3.93 12.80 2.08
CA LEU A 253 -3.27 11.97 3.10
C LEU A 253 -2.14 12.69 3.84
N TRP A 254 -1.87 13.98 3.54
CA TRP A 254 -0.87 14.76 4.28
C TRP A 254 -1.08 14.77 5.80
N PRO A 255 -2.30 14.97 6.33
CA PRO A 255 -2.52 14.94 7.78
C PRO A 255 -2.19 13.58 8.40
N TYR A 256 -2.44 12.49 7.67
CA TYR A 256 -2.12 11.13 8.11
C TYR A 256 -0.61 10.87 8.06
N THR A 257 0.03 11.28 6.97
CA THR A 257 1.47 11.14 6.74
C THR A 257 2.30 11.96 7.71
N PHE A 258 1.80 13.13 8.12
CA PHE A 258 2.43 13.97 9.14
C PHE A 258 2.66 13.23 10.47
N LEU A 259 1.78 12.29 10.84
CA LEU A 259 1.93 11.51 12.06
C LEU A 259 3.23 10.69 12.07
N TYR A 260 3.70 10.23 10.90
CA TYR A 260 4.95 9.48 10.77
C TYR A 260 6.20 10.36 10.95
N GLN A 261 6.06 11.69 10.88
CA GLN A 261 7.15 12.64 11.12
C GLN A 261 7.39 12.86 12.62
N ILE A 262 6.46 12.43 13.48
CA ILE A 262 6.60 12.49 14.92
C ILE A 262 7.45 11.28 15.37
N PRO A 263 8.65 11.47 15.96
CA PRO A 263 9.57 10.36 16.25
C PRO A 263 8.97 9.26 17.14
N ALA A 264 8.05 9.62 18.05
CA ALA A 264 7.36 8.66 18.91
C ALA A 264 6.43 7.70 18.14
N ILE A 265 5.92 8.12 16.97
CA ILE A 265 5.06 7.30 16.11
C ILE A 265 5.91 6.64 15.03
N GLY A 266 6.74 7.41 14.30
CA GLY A 266 7.52 6.91 13.17
C GLY A 266 8.56 5.85 13.53
N ASN A 267 9.12 5.88 14.75
CA ASN A 267 10.07 4.86 15.22
C ASN A 267 9.40 3.69 15.97
N SER A 268 8.08 3.73 16.14
CA SER A 268 7.35 2.68 16.85
C SER A 268 7.14 1.45 15.96
N PRO A 269 7.31 0.22 16.48
CA PRO A 269 6.92 -0.98 15.75
C PRO A 269 5.39 -1.05 15.47
N ASN A 270 4.61 -0.24 16.20
CA ASN A 270 3.16 -0.11 16.06
C ASN A 270 2.75 1.23 15.40
N GLY A 271 3.66 1.89 14.67
CA GLY A 271 3.44 3.21 14.09
C GLY A 271 2.14 3.31 13.28
N ASP A 272 1.88 2.33 12.41
CA ASP A 272 0.68 2.30 11.56
C ASP A 272 -0.61 2.23 12.39
N LEU A 273 -0.65 1.38 13.41
CA LEU A 273 -1.79 1.23 14.31
C LEU A 273 -2.04 2.51 15.12
N ILE A 274 -0.98 3.15 15.62
CA ILE A 274 -1.07 4.41 16.37
C ILE A 274 -1.60 5.52 15.45
N ALA A 275 -1.03 5.66 14.25
CA ALA A 275 -1.46 6.66 13.27
C ALA A 275 -2.93 6.46 12.88
N PHE A 276 -3.33 5.20 12.65
CA PHE A 276 -4.71 4.83 12.37
C PHE A 276 -5.66 5.22 13.51
N VAL A 277 -5.35 4.85 14.76
CA VAL A 277 -6.20 5.18 15.92
C VAL A 277 -6.35 6.69 16.10
N ILE A 278 -5.25 7.46 15.96
CA ILE A 278 -5.31 8.93 16.02
C ILE A 278 -6.24 9.48 14.93
N PHE A 279 -6.08 9.02 13.69
CA PHE A 279 -6.91 9.47 12.57
C PHE A 279 -8.39 9.13 12.78
N VAL A 280 -8.70 7.93 13.24
CA VAL A 280 -10.06 7.49 13.57
C VAL A 280 -10.67 8.38 14.65
N VAL A 281 -9.93 8.66 15.73
CA VAL A 281 -10.39 9.56 16.81
C VAL A 281 -10.65 10.97 16.28
N MET A 282 -9.76 11.51 15.44
CA MET A 282 -9.95 12.82 14.80
C MET A 282 -11.20 12.84 13.92
N LEU A 283 -11.39 11.81 13.10
CA LEU A 283 -12.54 11.69 12.21
C LEU A 283 -13.86 11.62 13.01
N PHE A 284 -13.93 10.77 14.03
CA PHE A 284 -15.11 10.67 14.89
C PHE A 284 -15.36 11.99 15.64
N THR A 285 -14.31 12.67 16.09
CA THR A 285 -14.45 13.99 16.73
C THR A 285 -15.02 15.02 15.75
N ALA A 286 -14.57 15.02 14.49
CA ALA A 286 -15.10 15.93 13.46
C ALA A 286 -16.58 15.64 13.14
N ILE A 287 -16.95 14.36 13.03
CA ILE A 287 -18.34 13.94 12.80
C ILE A 287 -19.24 14.30 13.99
N LEU A 288 -18.75 14.11 15.22
CA LEU A 288 -19.49 14.38 16.46
C LEU A 288 -19.37 15.82 16.96
N LEU A 289 -18.61 16.68 16.27
CA LEU A 289 -18.42 18.09 16.59
C LEU A 289 -19.73 18.86 16.91
N PRO A 290 -20.85 18.70 16.17
CA PRO A 290 -22.08 19.41 16.48
C PRO A 290 -22.75 18.94 17.80
N VAL A 291 -22.36 17.77 18.32
CA VAL A 291 -22.94 17.18 19.54
C VAL A 291 -22.02 17.38 20.75
N ILE A 292 -20.71 17.54 20.55
CA ILE A 292 -19.74 17.68 21.65
C ILE A 292 -19.89 19.06 22.32
N PRO A 293 -20.26 19.11 23.63
CA PRO A 293 -20.32 20.36 24.38
C PRO A 293 -18.95 21.05 24.38
N GLY A 294 -18.93 22.38 24.25
CA GLY A 294 -17.69 23.15 24.10
C GLY A 294 -17.24 23.24 22.64
N LEU A 295 -16.93 22.13 21.97
CA LEU A 295 -16.49 22.14 20.57
C LEU A 295 -17.53 22.72 19.61
N ARG A 296 -18.83 22.41 19.82
CA ARG A 296 -19.94 23.01 19.06
C ARG A 296 -19.94 24.55 19.10
N ARG A 297 -19.37 25.16 20.16
CA ARG A 297 -19.34 26.63 20.33
C ARG A 297 -18.16 27.29 19.61
N ILE A 298 -17.14 26.53 19.17
CA ILE A 298 -15.93 27.08 18.52
C ILE A 298 -16.28 28.01 17.36
N PRO A 299 -17.18 27.67 16.41
CA PRO A 299 -17.52 28.57 15.32
C PRO A 299 -18.06 29.92 15.80
N TYR A 300 -18.72 29.99 16.95
CA TYR A 300 -19.25 31.23 17.51
C TYR A 300 -18.19 32.07 18.22
N VAL A 301 -17.15 31.43 18.77
CA VAL A 301 -16.01 32.11 19.44
C VAL A 301 -15.00 32.62 18.43
N ILE A 302 -14.72 31.83 17.39
CA ILE A 302 -13.82 32.18 16.29
C ILE A 302 -14.68 32.25 15.02
N PRO A 303 -15.35 33.39 14.76
CA PRO A 303 -16.36 33.51 13.71
C PRO A 303 -15.74 33.68 12.32
N ILE A 304 -14.94 32.70 11.88
CA ILE A 304 -14.38 32.65 10.52
C ILE A 304 -15.51 32.73 9.48
N TYR A 305 -16.70 32.20 9.82
CA TYR A 305 -17.89 32.32 8.99
C TYR A 305 -18.27 33.78 8.69
N LYS A 306 -18.00 34.75 9.58
CA LYS A 306 -18.23 36.18 9.29
C LYS A 306 -17.23 36.74 8.30
N ILE A 307 -16.06 36.14 8.16
CA ILE A 307 -15.05 36.53 7.15
C ILE A 307 -15.45 35.94 5.80
N ILE A 308 -15.77 34.64 5.76
CA ILE A 308 -16.20 33.95 4.53
C ILE A 308 -17.48 34.58 3.98
N TRP A 309 -18.44 34.89 4.86
CA TRP A 309 -19.75 35.45 4.50
C TRP A 309 -19.84 36.93 4.85
N ARG A 310 -18.75 37.69 4.73
CA ARG A 310 -18.68 39.09 5.16
C ARG A 310 -19.81 39.94 4.60
N ASP A 311 -20.11 39.79 3.32
CA ASP A 311 -21.15 40.60 2.66
C ASP A 311 -22.56 40.25 3.17
N TRP A 312 -22.80 38.97 3.47
CA TRP A 312 -24.04 38.52 4.10
C TRP A 312 -24.20 39.11 5.50
N TYR A 313 -23.16 39.06 6.34
CA TYR A 313 -23.22 39.60 7.70
C TYR A 313 -23.14 41.13 7.75
N ALA A 314 -22.59 41.78 6.72
CA ALA A 314 -22.68 43.23 6.56
C ALA A 314 -24.13 43.65 6.27
N LYS A 315 -24.84 42.86 5.45
CA LYS A 315 -26.25 43.11 5.14
C LYS A 315 -27.20 42.65 6.25
N TYR A 316 -26.87 41.57 6.97
CA TYR A 316 -27.67 40.95 8.02
C TYR A 316 -26.81 40.70 9.27
N PRO A 317 -26.60 41.70 10.13
CA PRO A 317 -25.67 41.62 11.26
C PRO A 317 -26.01 40.50 12.27
N THR A 318 -27.30 40.18 12.39
CA THR A 318 -27.82 39.11 13.26
C THR A 318 -27.77 37.73 12.59
N GLY A 319 -27.38 37.63 11.32
CA GLY A 319 -27.50 36.42 10.49
C GLY A 319 -28.93 36.08 10.06
N ASP A 320 -29.91 36.90 10.45
CA ASP A 320 -31.33 36.73 10.13
C ASP A 320 -31.70 37.61 8.93
N SER A 321 -32.09 36.96 7.82
CA SER A 321 -32.46 37.62 6.57
C SER A 321 -33.67 38.58 6.69
N SER A 322 -34.47 38.44 7.75
CA SER A 322 -35.60 39.33 8.03
C SER A 322 -35.21 40.67 8.66
N LYS A 323 -33.94 40.82 9.11
CA LYS A 323 -33.44 42.00 9.82
C LYS A 323 -32.21 42.59 9.15
N PRO A 324 -32.37 43.28 7.99
CA PRO A 324 -31.26 43.92 7.32
C PRO A 324 -30.68 45.08 8.14
N ALA A 325 -29.39 45.35 7.96
CA ALA A 325 -28.75 46.56 8.48
C ALA A 325 -29.49 47.79 7.95
N ARG A 326 -29.81 48.72 8.86
CA ARG A 326 -30.50 49.98 8.52
C ARG A 326 -29.52 50.80 7.67
N ARG A 327 -29.85 51.09 6.41
CA ARG A 327 -29.04 51.99 5.57
C ARG A 327 -29.06 53.37 6.23
N GLU A 328 -27.94 53.83 6.75
CA GLU A 328 -27.74 55.25 7.02
C GLU A 328 -27.68 55.96 5.67
N SER A 329 -28.56 56.95 5.49
CA SER A 329 -28.73 57.74 4.28
C SER A 329 -27.62 58.77 4.10
#